data_AF-A0A7W0FER7-F1
#
_entry.id   AF-A0A7W0FER7-F1
#
_cell.length_a   1.000
_cell.length_b   1.000
_cell.length_c   1.000
_cell.angle_alpha   90.00
_cell.angle_beta   90.00
_cell.angle_gamma   90.00
#
_symmetry.space_group_name_H-M   'P 1'
#
loop_
_entity.id
_entity.type
_entity.pdbx_description
1 polymer ?
#
loop_
_entity_poly.entity_id
_entity_poly.type
_entity_poly.pdbx_seq_one_letter_code
_entity_poly.pdbx_strand_id
1 'polypeptide(L)'
;MDNIKTLLARPLTTGILGLVIGLIIGLPLLGWWLVPVKWKDVDASYLRPDLKAQYLCMVVDSYKVNRDPSLAAARIDSLGMNLQTSPFMLDTLQSGGCNYQPGDADVLELKSALLSGAPVPQTMGTETVITDGGNPVSLPTATNTTDKPATKTSILLLSLLCALFLLIGGALVYIFFIRNRKKGKVDAGIEMEEEYLDDDTASYANQSMPS
;
A
#
# COMPACT_ATOMS: atom_id res chain seq x y z
N MET A 1 30.52 -10.62 23.09
CA MET A 1 29.40 -10.79 22.14
C MET A 1 28.33 -11.73 22.72
N ASP A 2 28.09 -11.63 24.04
CA ASP A 2 27.44 -12.70 24.80
C ASP A 2 25.99 -12.36 25.15
N ASN A 3 25.68 -11.07 25.25
CA ASN A 3 24.32 -10.56 25.44
C ASN A 3 23.38 -10.90 24.28
N ILE A 4 23.91 -10.95 23.05
CA ILE A 4 23.13 -11.29 21.85
C ILE A 4 22.72 -12.78 21.92
N LYS A 5 23.61 -13.65 22.38
CA LYS A 5 23.35 -15.09 22.51
C LYS A 5 22.28 -15.38 23.57
N THR A 6 22.29 -14.63 24.68
CA THR A 6 21.27 -14.75 25.73
C THR A 6 19.88 -14.26 25.27
N LEU A 7 19.84 -13.23 24.42
CA LEU A 7 18.60 -12.77 23.79
C LEU A 7 18.06 -13.76 22.75
N LEU A 8 18.93 -14.52 22.07
CA LEU A 8 18.51 -15.59 21.16
C LEU A 8 18.13 -16.91 21.87
N ALA A 9 18.55 -17.10 23.13
CA ALA A 9 18.25 -18.29 23.92
C ALA A 9 16.81 -18.32 24.48
N ARG A 10 16.14 -17.17 24.54
CA ARG A 10 14.72 -17.08 24.91
C ARG A 10 13.87 -17.16 23.63
N PRO A 11 13.03 -18.20 23.46
CA PRO A 11 12.27 -18.41 22.23
C PRO A 11 11.32 -17.23 21.92
N LEU A 12 10.86 -16.53 22.95
CA LEU A 12 9.96 -15.38 22.82
C LEU A 12 10.65 -14.14 22.23
N THR A 13 11.88 -13.83 22.65
CA THR A 13 12.64 -12.67 22.16
C THR A 13 13.15 -12.89 20.75
N THR A 14 13.57 -14.11 20.40
CA THR A 14 13.91 -14.48 19.02
C THR A 14 12.70 -14.38 18.10
N GLY A 15 11.52 -14.79 18.57
CA GLY A 15 10.26 -14.65 17.82
C GLY A 15 9.89 -13.20 17.54
N ILE A 16 9.97 -12.33 18.55
CA ILE A 16 9.70 -10.89 18.41
C ILE A 16 10.72 -10.25 17.47
N LEU A 17 12.01 -10.58 17.61
CA LEU A 17 13.05 -10.02 16.75
C LEU A 17 12.87 -10.45 15.29
N GLY A 18 12.51 -11.71 15.05
CA GLY A 18 12.17 -12.21 13.71
C GLY A 18 10.93 -11.54 13.11
N LEU A 19 9.90 -11.27 13.93
CA LEU A 19 8.71 -10.54 13.49
C LEU A 19 9.03 -9.09 13.12
N VAL A 20 9.83 -8.40 13.93
CA VAL A 20 10.23 -7.01 13.67
C VAL A 20 11.05 -6.92 12.38
N ILE A 21 12.03 -7.81 12.19
CA ILE A 21 12.83 -7.86 10.97
C ILE A 21 11.96 -8.24 9.76
N GLY A 22 11.07 -9.21 9.92
CA GLY A 22 10.12 -9.62 8.88
C GLY A 22 9.14 -8.51 8.50
N LEU A 23 8.72 -7.65 9.43
CA LEU A 23 7.84 -6.53 9.16
C LEU A 23 8.60 -5.36 8.49
N ILE A 24 9.81 -5.07 8.94
CA ILE A 24 10.68 -4.05 8.32
C ILE A 24 11.05 -4.42 6.89
N ILE A 25 11.19 -5.70 6.57
CA ILE A 25 11.51 -6.16 5.22
C ILE A 25 10.21 -6.37 4.43
N GLY A 26 9.20 -7.00 5.03
CA GLY A 26 7.95 -7.33 4.34
C GLY A 26 7.11 -6.11 3.98
N LEU A 27 7.00 -5.12 4.86
CA LEU A 27 6.11 -3.97 4.63
C LEU A 27 6.63 -3.02 3.53
N PRO A 28 7.92 -2.64 3.50
CA PRO A 28 8.44 -1.79 2.43
C PRO A 28 8.58 -2.55 1.11
N LEU A 29 9.06 -3.80 1.12
CA LEU A 29 9.27 -4.56 -0.12
C LEU A 29 7.98 -5.10 -0.74
N LEU A 30 6.95 -5.43 0.04
CA LEU A 30 5.68 -5.91 -0.54
C LEU A 30 4.62 -4.81 -0.61
N GLY A 31 4.58 -3.90 0.37
CA GLY A 31 3.56 -2.86 0.45
C GLY A 31 3.79 -1.71 -0.54
N TRP A 32 5.04 -1.25 -0.68
CA TRP A 32 5.34 -0.07 -1.52
C TRP A 32 5.92 -0.42 -2.89
N TRP A 33 6.66 -1.53 -3.02
CA TRP A 33 7.22 -1.93 -4.32
C TRP A 33 6.19 -2.60 -5.24
N LEU A 34 5.25 -3.39 -4.70
CA LEU A 34 4.31 -4.18 -5.50
C LEU A 34 3.02 -3.42 -5.85
N VAL A 35 2.62 -2.44 -5.03
CA VAL A 35 1.37 -1.69 -5.22
C VAL A 35 1.64 -0.19 -5.07
N PRO A 36 2.07 0.51 -6.14
CA PRO A 36 2.19 1.96 -6.08
C PRO A 36 0.82 2.58 -5.80
N VAL A 37 0.75 3.43 -4.77
CA VAL A 37 -0.47 4.15 -4.40
C VAL A 37 -0.81 5.12 -5.54
N LYS A 38 -1.98 4.91 -6.15
CA LYS A 38 -2.52 5.83 -7.15
C LYS A 38 -3.28 6.93 -6.42
N TRP A 39 -2.80 8.16 -6.52
CA TRP A 39 -3.56 9.34 -6.09
C TRP A 39 -4.75 9.51 -7.04
N LYS A 40 -5.94 9.27 -6.53
CA LYS A 40 -7.21 9.58 -7.20
C LYS A 40 -7.72 10.90 -6.64
N ASP A 41 -8.51 11.63 -7.43
CA ASP A 41 -9.14 12.88 -7.01
C ASP A 41 -8.14 14.02 -6.74
N VAL A 42 -7.13 14.13 -7.60
CA VAL A 42 -6.27 15.33 -7.62
C VAL A 42 -7.05 16.54 -8.13
N ASP A 43 -6.75 17.70 -7.58
CA ASP A 43 -7.36 18.96 -7.96
C ASP A 43 -7.21 19.26 -9.46
N ALA A 44 -8.11 20.06 -10.03
CA ALA A 44 -8.11 20.32 -11.47
C ALA A 44 -6.86 21.10 -11.93
N SER A 45 -6.10 21.68 -11.00
CA SER A 45 -4.75 22.19 -11.23
C SER A 45 -3.73 21.16 -11.72
N TYR A 46 -3.92 19.88 -11.44
CA TYR A 46 -3.03 18.80 -11.89
C TYR A 46 -3.41 18.23 -13.28
N LEU A 47 -4.43 18.77 -13.96
CA LEU A 47 -4.77 18.37 -15.32
C LEU A 47 -3.58 18.56 -16.28
N ARG A 48 -3.46 17.64 -17.24
CA ARG A 48 -2.53 17.80 -18.36
C ARG A 48 -2.90 19.08 -19.15
N PRO A 49 -1.92 19.77 -19.75
CA PRO A 49 -2.15 21.07 -20.39
C PRO A 49 -3.20 21.02 -21.51
N ASP A 50 -3.31 19.91 -22.25
CA ASP A 50 -4.33 19.70 -23.27
C ASP A 50 -5.76 19.57 -22.70
N LEU A 51 -5.91 19.00 -21.50
CA LEU A 51 -7.19 18.94 -20.79
C LEU A 51 -7.55 20.30 -20.19
N LYS A 52 -6.56 21.08 -19.71
CA LYS A 52 -6.80 22.45 -19.24
C LYS A 52 -7.36 23.32 -20.37
N ALA A 53 -6.82 23.20 -21.58
CA ALA A 53 -7.33 23.92 -22.75
C ALA A 53 -8.78 23.54 -23.09
N GLN A 54 -9.13 22.25 -23.05
CA GLN A 54 -10.51 21.78 -23.23
C GLN A 54 -11.44 22.28 -22.13
N TYR A 55 -10.99 22.33 -20.88
CA TYR A 55 -11.79 22.86 -19.78
C TYR A 55 -12.05 24.36 -19.94
N LEU A 56 -11.06 25.15 -20.37
CA LEU A 56 -11.28 26.56 -20.69
C LEU A 56 -12.36 26.77 -21.76
N CYS A 57 -12.39 25.91 -22.79
CA CYS A 57 -13.47 25.91 -23.77
C CYS A 57 -14.85 25.69 -23.12
N MET A 58 -14.96 24.75 -22.18
CA MET A 58 -16.22 24.51 -21.45
C MET A 58 -16.59 25.70 -20.54
N VAL A 59 -15.61 26.39 -19.97
CA VAL A 59 -15.87 27.60 -19.17
C VAL A 59 -16.45 28.71 -20.05
N VAL A 60 -15.88 28.94 -21.24
CA VAL A 60 -16.40 29.92 -22.21
C VAL A 60 -17.81 29.53 -22.65
N ASP A 61 -18.05 28.25 -22.94
CA ASP A 61 -19.39 27.76 -23.32
C ASP A 61 -20.41 27.95 -22.19
N SER A 62 -20.01 27.67 -20.95
CA SER A 62 -20.84 27.92 -19.78
C SER A 62 -21.10 29.41 -19.55
N TYR A 63 -20.12 30.29 -19.82
CA TYR A 63 -20.31 31.74 -19.74
C TYR A 63 -21.27 32.23 -20.83
N LYS A 64 -21.15 31.73 -22.06
CA LYS A 64 -22.05 32.08 -23.16
C LYS A 64 -23.52 31.82 -22.80
N VAL A 65 -23.80 30.71 -22.12
CA VAL A 65 -25.15 30.32 -21.69
C VAL A 65 -25.60 31.05 -20.42
N ASN A 66 -24.76 31.10 -19.38
CA ASN A 66 -25.18 31.60 -18.06
C ASN A 66 -24.93 33.10 -17.85
N ARG A 67 -24.05 33.71 -18.66
CA ARG A 67 -23.60 35.11 -18.55
C ARG A 67 -23.11 35.50 -17.15
N ASP A 68 -22.54 34.53 -16.43
CA ASP A 68 -22.02 34.71 -15.08
C ASP A 68 -20.48 34.68 -15.09
N PRO A 69 -19.82 35.86 -15.02
CA PRO A 69 -18.36 35.92 -15.00
C PRO A 69 -17.78 35.48 -13.66
N SER A 70 -18.53 35.57 -12.56
CA SER A 70 -18.04 35.16 -11.23
C SER A 70 -17.90 33.64 -11.15
N LEU A 71 -18.86 32.93 -11.73
CA LEU A 71 -18.84 31.48 -11.86
C LEU A 71 -17.72 31.01 -12.82
N ALA A 72 -17.49 31.74 -13.91
CA ALA A 72 -16.38 31.47 -14.80
C ALA A 72 -15.02 31.69 -14.11
N ALA A 73 -14.89 32.75 -13.29
CA ALA A 73 -13.69 33.02 -12.49
C ALA A 73 -13.38 31.86 -11.54
N ALA A 74 -14.37 31.40 -10.79
CA ALA A 74 -14.21 30.29 -9.85
C ALA A 74 -13.78 28.98 -10.55
N ARG A 75 -14.30 28.72 -11.75
CA ARG A 75 -13.90 27.54 -12.54
C ARG A 75 -12.47 27.66 -13.07
N ILE A 76 -12.05 28.85 -13.51
CA ILE A 76 -10.67 29.07 -13.94
C ILE A 76 -9.72 28.94 -12.75
N ASP A 77 -10.10 29.47 -11.58
CA ASP A 77 -9.33 29.36 -10.34
C ASP A 77 -9.13 27.90 -9.89
N SER A 78 -10.16 27.05 -10.07
CA SER A 78 -10.04 25.61 -9.81
C SER A 78 -8.99 24.89 -10.67
N LEU A 79 -8.56 25.46 -11.81
CA LEU A 79 -7.43 24.94 -12.61
C LEU A 79 -6.05 25.39 -12.08
N GLY A 80 -6.02 26.10 -10.95
CA GLY A 80 -4.83 26.80 -10.45
C GLY A 80 -4.37 27.91 -11.38
N MET A 81 -5.31 28.48 -12.15
CA MET A 81 -5.04 29.53 -13.14
C MET A 81 -5.89 30.75 -12.80
N ASN A 82 -5.41 31.94 -13.14
CA ASN A 82 -6.14 33.16 -12.88
C ASN A 82 -5.87 34.17 -14.00
N LEU A 83 -6.90 34.84 -14.51
CA LEU A 83 -6.73 35.77 -15.63
C LEU A 83 -5.98 37.05 -15.26
N GLN A 84 -5.94 37.44 -13.97
CA GLN A 84 -5.10 38.53 -13.52
C GLN A 84 -3.61 38.14 -13.61
N THR A 85 -3.25 36.88 -13.34
CA THR A 85 -1.86 36.39 -13.45
C THR A 85 -1.50 35.98 -14.88
N SER A 86 -2.47 35.54 -15.68
CA SER A 86 -2.26 35.00 -17.02
C SER A 86 -3.38 35.44 -17.98
N PRO A 87 -3.35 36.70 -18.45
CA PRO A 87 -4.45 37.29 -19.24
C PRO A 87 -4.57 36.72 -20.65
N PHE A 88 -3.54 36.02 -21.14
CA PHE A 88 -3.48 35.46 -22.50
C PHE A 88 -4.00 34.00 -22.59
N MET A 89 -4.47 33.41 -21.49
CA MET A 89 -4.89 31.99 -21.50
C MET A 89 -6.12 31.70 -22.36
N LEU A 90 -6.98 32.70 -22.55
CA LEU A 90 -8.12 32.59 -23.46
C LEU A 90 -7.73 32.77 -24.94
N ASP A 91 -6.49 33.17 -25.23
CA ASP A 91 -6.06 33.37 -26.61
C ASP A 91 -5.66 32.02 -27.27
N THR A 92 -5.45 30.97 -26.46
CA THR A 92 -5.09 29.62 -26.92
C THR A 92 -6.25 28.63 -26.89
N LEU A 93 -7.51 29.09 -26.80
CA LEU A 93 -8.71 28.23 -26.74
C LEU A 93 -8.78 27.20 -27.88
N GLN A 94 -8.33 27.56 -29.08
CA GLN A 94 -8.25 26.64 -30.22
C GLN A 94 -7.45 25.36 -29.94
N SER A 95 -6.43 25.45 -29.07
CA SER A 95 -5.62 24.28 -28.68
C SER A 95 -6.42 23.24 -27.90
N GLY A 96 -7.53 23.66 -27.27
CA GLY A 96 -8.51 22.79 -26.61
C GLY A 96 -9.53 22.17 -27.56
N GLY A 97 -9.43 22.42 -28.87
CA GLY A 97 -10.33 21.84 -29.87
C GLY A 97 -11.71 22.49 -29.95
N CYS A 98 -11.93 23.64 -29.29
CA CYS A 98 -13.16 24.42 -29.45
C CYS A 98 -13.06 25.43 -30.59
N ASN A 99 -14.22 25.72 -31.20
CA ASN A 99 -14.36 26.71 -32.28
C ASN A 99 -14.50 28.13 -31.72
N TYR A 100 -13.63 28.51 -30.78
CA TYR A 100 -13.57 29.87 -30.24
C TYR A 100 -12.30 30.57 -30.71
N GLN A 101 -12.48 31.79 -31.21
CA GLN A 101 -11.42 32.71 -31.58
C GLN A 101 -11.18 33.73 -30.45
N PRO A 102 -9.94 34.21 -30.27
CA PRO A 102 -9.66 35.27 -29.28
C PRO A 102 -10.45 36.57 -29.53
N GLY A 103 -10.94 36.76 -30.76
CA GLY A 103 -11.76 37.91 -31.16
C GLY A 103 -13.27 37.68 -31.08
N ASP A 104 -13.74 36.51 -30.63
CA ASP A 104 -15.18 36.27 -30.48
C ASP A 104 -15.77 37.16 -29.38
N ALA A 105 -16.99 37.66 -29.63
CA ALA A 105 -17.66 38.58 -28.70
C ALA A 105 -17.78 37.99 -27.28
N ASP A 106 -18.17 36.71 -27.16
CA ASP A 106 -18.33 36.04 -25.87
C ASP A 106 -16.99 35.89 -25.12
N VAL A 107 -15.89 35.65 -25.83
CA VAL A 107 -14.54 35.50 -25.26
C VAL A 107 -14.00 36.86 -24.79
N LEU A 108 -14.17 37.90 -25.60
CA LEU A 108 -13.78 39.27 -25.26
C LEU A 108 -14.56 39.81 -24.06
N GLU A 109 -15.87 39.56 -24.04
CA GLU A 109 -16.75 39.93 -22.93
C GLU A 109 -16.31 39.24 -21.63
N LEU A 110 -16.13 37.92 -21.66
CA LEU A 110 -15.62 37.16 -20.51
C LEU A 110 -14.26 37.68 -20.03
N LYS A 111 -13.30 37.89 -20.96
CA LYS A 111 -11.97 38.43 -20.63
C LYS A 111 -12.08 39.78 -19.93
N SER A 112 -12.94 40.66 -20.42
CA SER A 112 -13.16 41.98 -19.81
C SER A 112 -13.85 41.92 -18.44
N ALA A 113 -14.85 41.04 -18.29
CA ALA A 113 -15.60 40.85 -17.05
C ALA A 113 -14.72 40.25 -15.93
N LEU A 114 -13.82 39.34 -16.29
CA LEU A 114 -12.86 38.75 -15.34
C LEU A 114 -11.76 39.75 -14.93
N LEU A 115 -11.24 40.54 -15.87
CA LEU A 115 -10.19 41.54 -15.57
C LEU A 115 -10.71 42.74 -14.76
N SER A 116 -11.98 43.11 -14.95
CA SER A 116 -12.62 44.21 -14.21
C SER A 116 -13.01 43.84 -12.77
N GLY A 117 -12.85 42.57 -12.36
CA GLY A 117 -13.10 42.13 -10.99
C GLY A 117 -14.57 42.23 -10.59
N ALA A 118 -15.49 41.79 -11.47
CA ALA A 118 -16.92 41.80 -11.18
C ALA A 118 -17.21 41.09 -9.83
N PRO A 119 -17.95 41.72 -8.91
CA PRO A 119 -18.24 41.14 -7.60
C PRO A 119 -19.13 39.92 -7.74
N VAL A 120 -18.75 38.86 -7.05
CA VAL A 120 -19.55 37.65 -6.85
C VAL A 120 -20.83 38.04 -6.09
N PRO A 121 -22.05 37.81 -6.60
CA PRO A 121 -23.20 37.69 -5.73
C PRO A 121 -22.99 36.42 -4.90
N GLN A 122 -22.50 36.59 -3.68
CA GLN A 122 -22.56 35.56 -2.66
C GLN A 122 -24.05 35.27 -2.42
N THR A 123 -24.58 34.22 -3.05
CA THR A 123 -25.80 33.61 -2.55
C THR A 123 -25.40 32.78 -1.34
N MET A 124 -25.30 33.44 -0.19
CA MET A 124 -25.23 32.79 1.11
C MET A 124 -26.42 33.23 1.95
N GLY A 125 -27.35 32.29 2.10
CA GLY A 125 -28.33 32.21 3.17
C GLY A 125 -29.41 31.20 2.78
N THR A 126 -29.86 30.25 3.61
CA THR A 126 -29.50 29.84 4.97
C THR A 126 -30.15 28.46 5.17
N GLU A 127 -29.41 27.57 5.83
CA GLU A 127 -29.72 26.23 6.37
C GLU A 127 -31.15 25.68 6.27
N THR A 128 -31.27 24.52 5.61
CA THR A 128 -32.35 23.56 5.90
C THR A 128 -31.78 22.48 6.81
N VAL A 129 -32.07 22.54 8.12
CA VAL A 129 -31.83 21.42 9.02
C VAL A 129 -32.84 20.32 8.67
N ILE A 130 -32.36 19.20 8.12
CA ILE A 130 -33.12 17.94 8.15
C ILE A 130 -32.51 17.10 9.27
N THR A 131 -33.27 17.00 10.36
CA THR A 131 -33.05 16.07 11.46
C THR A 131 -33.25 14.64 10.95
N ASP A 132 -32.13 13.92 10.95
CA ASP A 132 -31.93 12.60 11.56
C ASP A 132 -32.59 11.36 10.93
N GLY A 133 -31.83 10.26 10.92
CA GLY A 133 -32.41 8.93 10.82
C GLY A 133 -32.04 8.06 9.62
N GLY A 134 -30.81 8.12 9.13
CA GLY A 134 -30.24 7.09 8.25
C GLY A 134 -30.87 7.07 6.86
N ASN A 135 -30.32 6.40 5.87
CA ASN A 135 -29.18 5.54 5.80
C ASN A 135 -28.75 5.58 4.33
N PRO A 136 -27.54 5.10 4.03
CA PRO A 136 -26.74 5.53 2.89
C PRO A 136 -27.21 4.90 1.58
N VAL A 137 -26.35 4.97 0.56
CA VAL A 137 -26.31 4.06 -0.60
C VAL A 137 -27.13 4.61 -1.79
N SER A 138 -26.63 4.78 -3.01
CA SER A 138 -25.33 4.43 -3.57
C SER A 138 -25.07 5.13 -4.89
N LEU A 139 -23.78 5.35 -5.13
CA LEU A 139 -23.13 5.42 -6.44
C LEU A 139 -23.71 4.34 -7.38
N PRO A 140 -24.11 4.65 -8.64
CA PRO A 140 -24.32 3.60 -9.61
C PRO A 140 -23.01 2.84 -9.78
N THR A 141 -23.05 1.63 -9.25
CA THR A 141 -22.06 0.58 -9.29
C THR A 141 -21.49 0.42 -10.68
N ALA A 142 -20.16 0.37 -10.74
CA ALA A 142 -19.40 -0.15 -11.86
C ALA A 142 -20.03 -1.45 -12.38
N THR A 143 -20.40 -1.48 -13.65
CA THR A 143 -20.81 -2.71 -14.30
C THR A 143 -19.61 -3.65 -14.32
N ASN A 144 -19.70 -4.67 -13.47
CA ASN A 144 -18.67 -5.67 -13.26
C ASN A 144 -18.36 -6.43 -14.55
N THR A 145 -17.11 -6.39 -14.95
CA THR A 145 -16.46 -7.59 -15.48
C THR A 145 -15.08 -7.69 -14.83
N THR A 146 -15.08 -8.01 -13.53
CA THR A 146 -14.05 -8.93 -13.03
C THR A 146 -14.48 -10.33 -13.42
N ASP A 147 -14.46 -10.63 -14.72
CA ASP A 147 -14.14 -11.98 -15.16
C ASP A 147 -12.65 -11.96 -15.47
N LYS A 148 -11.87 -11.86 -14.38
CA LYS A 148 -10.56 -12.49 -14.36
C LYS A 148 -10.89 -13.96 -14.62
N PRO A 149 -10.53 -14.59 -15.76
CA PRO A 149 -10.54 -16.03 -15.80
C PRO A 149 -9.60 -16.42 -14.67
N ALA A 150 -10.20 -16.94 -13.59
CA ALA A 150 -9.50 -17.36 -12.40
C ALA A 150 -8.38 -18.26 -12.90
N THR A 151 -7.16 -17.74 -12.84
CA THR A 151 -5.97 -18.49 -13.20
C THR A 151 -5.84 -19.51 -12.08
N LYS A 152 -6.60 -20.61 -12.18
CA LYS A 152 -6.62 -21.68 -11.19
C LYS A 152 -5.20 -22.19 -10.99
N THR A 153 -4.36 -22.13 -12.03
CA THR A 153 -2.92 -22.38 -11.98
C THR A 153 -2.14 -21.45 -11.05
N SER A 154 -2.51 -20.16 -10.93
CA SER A 154 -1.81 -19.18 -10.08
C SER A 154 -2.19 -19.31 -8.60
N ILE A 155 -3.47 -19.59 -8.30
CA ILE A 155 -3.89 -19.88 -6.92
C ILE A 155 -3.40 -21.27 -6.49
N LEU A 156 -3.40 -22.26 -7.39
CA LEU A 156 -2.79 -23.58 -7.14
C LEU A 156 -1.28 -23.48 -6.96
N LEU A 157 -0.57 -22.69 -7.77
CA LEU A 157 0.86 -22.44 -7.58
C LEU A 157 1.15 -21.69 -6.28
N LEU A 158 0.35 -20.68 -5.94
CA LEU A 158 0.53 -19.93 -4.69
C LEU A 158 0.24 -20.82 -3.47
N SER A 159 -0.81 -21.63 -3.52
CA SER A 159 -1.14 -22.61 -2.47
C SER A 159 -0.07 -23.69 -2.37
N LEU A 160 0.46 -24.19 -3.49
CA LEU A 160 1.50 -25.21 -3.52
C LEU A 160 2.83 -24.65 -3.01
N LEU A 161 3.20 -23.44 -3.42
CA LEU A 161 4.40 -22.75 -2.93
C LEU A 161 4.27 -22.44 -1.44
N CYS A 162 3.10 -21.98 -0.99
CA CYS A 162 2.83 -21.75 0.43
C CYS A 162 2.89 -23.05 1.24
N ALA A 163 2.26 -24.13 0.77
CA ALA A 163 2.32 -25.44 1.42
C ALA A 163 3.74 -26.02 1.44
N LEU A 164 4.53 -25.79 0.39
CA LEU A 164 5.93 -26.20 0.32
C LEU A 164 6.80 -25.41 1.30
N PHE A 165 6.62 -24.09 1.40
CA PHE A 165 7.29 -23.28 2.43
C PHE A 165 6.86 -23.67 3.85
N LEU A 166 5.58 -24.01 4.06
CA LEU A 166 5.09 -24.48 5.36
C LEU A 166 5.64 -25.87 5.71
N LEU A 167 5.76 -26.76 4.72
CA LEU A 167 6.38 -28.08 4.90
C LEU A 167 7.88 -27.96 5.18
N ILE A 168 8.60 -27.08 4.48
CA ILE A 168 10.04 -26.86 4.72
C ILE A 168 10.25 -26.21 6.09
N GLY A 169 9.47 -25.18 6.41
CA GLY A 169 9.49 -24.54 7.73
C GLY A 169 9.14 -25.52 8.85
N GLY A 170 8.08 -26.30 8.67
CA GLY A 170 7.65 -27.34 9.61
C GLY A 170 8.67 -28.47 9.75
N ALA A 171 9.30 -28.90 8.65
CA ALA A 171 10.35 -29.92 8.66
C ALA A 171 11.63 -29.42 9.34
N LEU A 172 12.00 -28.16 9.15
CA LEU A 172 13.14 -27.56 9.86
C LEU A 172 12.86 -27.44 11.35
N VAL A 173 11.67 -27.01 11.74
CA VAL A 173 11.25 -26.98 13.15
C VAL A 173 11.22 -28.39 13.73
N TYR A 174 10.66 -29.37 13.01
CA TYR A 174 10.58 -30.76 13.44
C TYR A 174 11.99 -31.39 13.58
N ILE A 175 12.85 -31.25 12.58
CA ILE A 175 14.24 -31.75 12.61
C ILE A 175 15.00 -31.08 13.76
N PHE A 176 14.87 -29.77 13.93
CA PHE A 176 15.58 -29.07 14.99
C PHE A 176 15.08 -29.49 16.37
N PHE A 177 13.78 -29.66 16.57
CA PHE A 177 13.21 -30.00 17.87
C PHE A 177 13.38 -31.48 18.25
N ILE A 178 13.27 -32.41 17.28
CA ILE A 178 13.39 -33.86 17.54
C ILE A 178 14.81 -34.39 17.41
N ARG A 179 15.64 -33.85 16.50
CA ARG A 179 17.05 -34.26 16.43
C ARG A 179 17.84 -33.76 17.66
N ASN A 180 17.43 -32.63 18.24
CA ASN A 180 18.03 -32.14 19.49
C ASN A 180 17.59 -32.93 20.73
N ARG A 181 16.46 -33.67 20.69
CA ARG A 181 16.13 -34.64 21.76
C ARG A 181 16.98 -35.92 21.71
N LYS A 182 17.39 -36.38 20.53
CA LYS A 182 18.18 -37.64 20.39
C LYS A 182 19.66 -37.49 20.77
N LYS A 183 20.22 -36.27 20.78
CA LYS A 183 21.57 -36.01 21.29
C LYS A 183 21.68 -36.11 22.82
N GLY A 184 20.57 -36.23 23.55
CA GLY A 184 20.57 -36.49 24.98
C GLY A 184 20.59 -37.98 25.37
N LYS A 185 20.82 -38.91 24.44
CA LYS A 185 20.75 -40.37 24.74
C LYS A 185 21.95 -41.19 24.24
N VAL A 186 23.07 -40.56 23.87
CA VAL A 186 24.25 -41.29 23.31
C VAL A 186 25.47 -41.31 24.25
N ASP A 187 25.52 -40.48 25.31
CA ASP A 187 26.65 -40.55 26.27
C ASP A 187 26.53 -41.66 27.32
N ALA A 188 25.40 -42.36 27.44
CA ALA A 188 25.24 -43.45 28.42
C ALA A 188 25.80 -44.81 27.94
N GLY A 189 26.37 -44.88 26.73
CA GLY A 189 26.77 -46.14 26.09
C GLY A 189 28.27 -46.44 26.07
N ILE A 190 29.12 -45.45 26.38
CA ILE A 190 30.59 -45.61 26.31
C ILE A 190 31.20 -45.87 27.69
N GLU A 191 30.55 -45.44 28.78
CA GLU A 191 31.02 -45.71 30.14
C GLU A 191 30.89 -47.20 30.54
N MET A 192 30.00 -47.97 29.90
CA MET A 192 29.74 -49.37 30.26
C MET A 192 30.72 -50.38 29.63
N GLU A 193 31.55 -49.97 28.67
CA GLU A 193 32.47 -50.87 27.96
C GLU A 193 33.88 -50.88 28.59
N GLU A 194 34.30 -49.81 29.29
CA GLU A 194 35.54 -49.79 30.08
C GLU A 194 35.41 -50.59 31.40
N GLU A 195 34.23 -50.60 32.04
CA GLU A 195 34.02 -51.35 33.29
C GLU A 195 34.03 -52.87 33.09
N TYR A 196 33.74 -53.36 31.88
CA TYR A 196 33.73 -54.79 31.57
C TYR A 196 35.12 -55.41 31.33
N LEU A 197 36.16 -54.59 31.12
CA LEU A 197 37.52 -55.08 30.87
C LEU A 197 38.40 -55.13 32.13
N ASP A 198 38.01 -54.44 33.22
CA ASP A 198 38.81 -54.40 34.46
C ASP A 198 38.49 -55.58 35.40
N ASP A 199 37.23 -56.05 35.41
CA ASP A 199 36.74 -57.07 36.35
C ASP A 199 37.34 -58.48 36.12
N ASP A 200 37.69 -58.82 34.87
CA ASP A 200 38.30 -60.12 34.54
C ASP A 200 39.75 -60.25 35.05
N THR A 201 40.45 -59.13 35.32
CA THR A 201 41.83 -59.16 35.82
C THR A 201 41.94 -59.31 37.34
N ALA A 202 40.89 -58.94 38.08
CA ALA A 202 40.88 -59.00 39.54
C ALA A 202 40.51 -60.38 40.10
N SER A 203 39.84 -61.23 39.30
CA SER A 203 39.30 -62.53 39.75
C SER A 203 40.34 -63.61 40.12
N TYR A 204 41.64 -63.40 39.91
CA TYR A 204 42.69 -64.36 40.25
C TYR A 204 43.56 -63.98 41.47
N ALA A 205 43.30 -62.86 42.15
CA ALA A 205 44.30 -62.28 43.06
C ALA A 205 44.14 -62.57 44.57
N ASN A 206 43.02 -63.09 45.10
CA ASN A 206 42.86 -63.15 46.57
C ASN A 206 41.99 -64.29 47.12
N GLN A 207 42.07 -65.47 46.52
CA GLN A 207 41.53 -66.70 47.11
C GLN A 207 42.34 -67.10 48.37
N SER A 208 41.83 -66.66 49.52
CA SER A 208 41.87 -67.27 50.86
C SER A 208 43.19 -67.82 51.43
N MET A 209 43.67 -67.19 52.52
CA MET A 209 44.16 -67.90 53.72
C MET A 209 43.91 -67.06 54.99
N PRO A 210 42.89 -67.36 55.80
CA PRO A 210 42.92 -67.06 57.24
C PRO A 210 43.63 -68.21 57.98
N SER A 211 44.40 -67.87 59.03
CA SER A 211 45.13 -68.79 59.90
C SER A 211 44.23 -69.79 60.63
#